data_AF-A0A847GI86-F1
#
_entry.id   AF-A0A847GI86-F1
#
_cell.length_a   1.000
_cell.length_b   1.000
_cell.length_c   1.000
_cell.angle_alpha   90.00
_cell.angle_beta   90.00
_cell.angle_gamma   90.00
#
_symmetry.space_group_name_H-M   'P 1'
#
loop_
_entity.id
_entity.type
_entity.pdbx_description
1 polymer ?
#
loop_
_entity_poly.entity_id
_entity_poly.type
_entity_poly.pdbx_seq_one_letter_code
_entity_poly.pdbx_strand_id
1 'polypeptide(L)'
;MARRLEDPAFAFQEQIQAALRPKGADRLAAADVQLALLKRRLRMAHEMKLIDLRHYEHGARLTAELGRLLGAWTKRKGNVVPAGEANT
;
A
#
# COMPACT_ATOMS: atom_id res chain seq x y z
N MET A 1 2.59 -8.09 19.69
CA MET A 1 1.74 -7.65 18.55
C MET A 1 2.42 -6.59 17.67
N ALA A 2 3.37 -5.79 18.18
CA ALA A 2 4.16 -4.84 17.38
C ALA A 2 4.72 -5.47 16.08
N ARG A 3 5.41 -6.61 16.19
CA ARG A 3 5.95 -7.37 15.04
C ARG A 3 4.90 -7.68 13.97
N ARG A 4 3.66 -8.03 14.35
CA ARG A 4 2.60 -8.35 13.36
C ARG A 4 2.15 -7.10 12.59
N LEU A 5 2.23 -5.91 13.17
CA LEU A 5 1.90 -4.64 12.52
C LEU A 5 3.05 -4.12 11.65
N GLU A 6 4.29 -4.38 12.09
CA GLU A 6 5.52 -4.07 11.38
C GLU A 6 5.69 -4.90 10.11
N ASP A 7 5.42 -6.21 10.15
CA ASP A 7 5.57 -7.11 9.00
C ASP A 7 4.90 -6.61 7.70
N PRO A 8 3.59 -6.28 7.68
CA PRO A 8 2.96 -5.74 6.46
C PRO A 8 3.40 -4.33 6.12
N ALA A 9 3.85 -3.52 7.09
CA ALA A 9 4.32 -2.16 6.83
C ALA A 9 5.66 -2.21 6.08
N PHE A 10 6.58 -3.07 6.52
CA PHE A 10 7.84 -3.31 5.81
C PHE A 10 7.60 -3.99 4.46
N ALA A 11 6.73 -5.01 4.40
CA ALA A 11 6.39 -5.64 3.12
C ALA A 11 5.77 -4.64 2.14
N PHE A 12 4.89 -3.73 2.59
CA PHE A 12 4.37 -2.65 1.76
C PHE A 12 5.49 -1.76 1.21
N GLN A 13 6.41 -1.32 2.08
CA GLN A 13 7.54 -0.48 1.66
C GLN A 13 8.41 -1.18 0.61
N GLU A 14 8.73 -2.45 0.81
CA GLU A 14 9.51 -3.25 -0.14
C GLU A 14 8.82 -3.37 -1.50
N GLN A 15 7.50 -3.57 -1.52
CA GLN A 15 6.74 -3.61 -2.77
C GLN A 15 6.73 -2.25 -3.48
N ILE A 16 6.59 -1.15 -2.74
CA ILE A 16 6.69 0.21 -3.31
C ILE A 16 8.07 0.45 -3.92
N GLN A 17 9.14 0.08 -3.20
CA GLN A 17 10.50 0.22 -3.71
C GLN A 17 10.72 -0.63 -4.96
N ALA A 18 10.23 -1.87 -4.97
CA ALA A 18 10.29 -2.73 -6.15
C ALA A 18 9.44 -2.19 -7.32
N ALA A 19 8.35 -1.50 -7.02
CA ALA A 19 7.49 -0.87 -8.02
C ALA A 19 8.16 0.31 -8.73
N LEU A 20 9.23 0.90 -8.20
CA LEU A 20 10.00 1.94 -8.91
C LEU A 20 10.70 1.40 -10.16
N ARG A 21 10.86 0.08 -10.29
CA ARG A 21 11.52 -0.55 -11.45
C ARG A 21 10.60 -0.57 -12.69
N PRO A 22 11.16 -0.62 -13.92
CA PRO A 22 10.38 -0.56 -15.16
C PRO A 22 9.28 -1.63 -15.28
N LYS A 23 9.52 -2.86 -14.78
CA LYS A 23 8.54 -3.97 -14.75
C LYS A 23 7.79 -4.10 -13.42
N GLY A 24 7.72 -3.02 -12.64
CA GLY A 24 7.16 -3.04 -11.29
C GLY A 24 5.65 -2.82 -11.19
N ALA A 25 4.86 -3.06 -12.25
CA ALA A 25 3.41 -2.83 -12.22
C ALA A 25 2.72 -3.83 -11.28
N ASP A 26 3.06 -5.11 -11.36
CA ASP A 26 2.55 -6.18 -10.49
C ASP A 26 2.90 -5.95 -9.01
N ARG A 27 3.97 -5.20 -8.76
CA ARG A 27 4.40 -4.83 -7.40
C ARG A 27 3.46 -3.82 -6.74
N LEU A 28 2.78 -2.98 -7.51
CA LEU A 28 1.75 -2.08 -6.97
C LEU A 28 0.52 -2.85 -6.49
N ALA A 29 0.13 -3.90 -7.22
CA ALA A 29 -0.95 -4.80 -6.78
C ALA A 29 -0.56 -5.54 -5.50
N ALA A 30 0.68 -6.04 -5.42
CA ALA A 30 1.20 -6.65 -4.19
C ALA A 30 1.24 -5.65 -3.02
N ALA A 31 1.62 -4.39 -3.25
CA ALA A 31 1.58 -3.33 -2.24
C ALA A 31 0.14 -3.08 -1.74
N ASP A 32 -0.86 -3.11 -2.61
CA ASP A 32 -2.26 -2.91 -2.21
C ASP A 32 -2.73 -4.00 -1.23
N VAL A 33 -2.37 -5.25 -1.49
CA VAL A 33 -2.64 -6.38 -0.59
C VAL A 33 -1.99 -6.16 0.79
N GLN A 34 -0.72 -5.73 0.82
CA GLN A 34 -0.03 -5.47 2.10
C GLN A 34 -0.65 -4.30 2.86
N LEU A 35 -1.08 -3.25 2.16
CA LEU A 35 -1.75 -2.12 2.76
C LEU A 35 -3.13 -2.51 3.35
N ALA A 36 -3.89 -3.37 2.66
CA ALA A 36 -5.14 -3.92 3.19
C ALA A 36 -4.91 -4.76 4.47
N LEU A 37 -3.85 -5.58 4.47
CA LEU A 37 -3.44 -6.34 5.67
C LEU A 37 -3.05 -5.43 6.83
N LEU A 38 -2.32 -4.34 6.56
CA LEU A 38 -1.95 -3.34 7.57
C LEU A 38 -3.19 -2.68 8.19
N LYS A 39 -4.16 -2.23 7.38
CA LYS A 39 -5.43 -1.66 7.87
C LYS A 39 -6.19 -2.63 8.76
N ARG A 40 -6.28 -3.90 8.35
CA ARG A 40 -6.95 -4.94 9.15
C ARG A 40 -6.26 -5.18 10.49
N ARG A 41 -4.93 -5.23 10.50
CA ARG A 41 -4.16 -5.40 11.74
C ARG A 41 -4.27 -4.20 12.67
N LEU A 42 -4.32 -2.98 12.14
CA LEU A 42 -4.57 -1.78 12.92
C LEU A 42 -5.95 -1.81 13.59
N ARG A 43 -6.99 -2.21 12.85
CA ARG A 43 -8.34 -2.41 13.40
C ARG A 43 -8.37 -3.47 14.49
N MET A 44 -7.75 -4.64 14.27
CA MET A 44 -7.68 -5.69 15.28
C MET A 44 -6.92 -5.24 16.54
N ALA A 45 -5.84 -4.48 16.39
CA ALA A 45 -5.09 -3.96 17.53
C ALA A 45 -5.95 -3.02 18.41
N HIS A 46 -6.79 -2.20 17.79
CA HIS A 46 -7.76 -1.35 18.50
C HIS A 46 -8.87 -2.18 19.15
N GLU A 47 -9.47 -3.15 18.44
CA GLU A 47 -10.50 -4.05 18.98
C GLU A 47 -9.99 -4.86 20.19
N MET A 48 -8.71 -5.25 20.18
CA MET A 48 -8.03 -5.93 21.29
C MET A 48 -7.55 -4.97 22.40
N LYS A 49 -7.86 -3.67 22.32
CA LYS A 49 -7.43 -2.62 23.26
C LYS A 49 -5.91 -2.52 23.45
N LEU A 50 -5.14 -2.88 22.42
CA LEU A 50 -3.67 -2.77 22.43
C LEU A 50 -3.20 -1.35 22.08
N ILE A 51 -4.07 -0.58 21.44
CA ILE A 51 -3.90 0.84 21.13
C ILE A 51 -5.20 1.57 21.47
N ASP A 52 -5.10 2.83 21.86
CA ASP A 52 -6.27 3.68 22.07
C ASP A 52 -6.85 4.21 20.75
N LEU A 53 -7.99 4.89 20.84
CA LEU A 53 -8.69 5.47 19.71
C LEU A 53 -7.83 6.49 18.94
N ARG A 54 -7.04 7.32 19.64
CA ARG A 54 -6.21 8.36 19.02
C ARG A 54 -5.11 7.74 18.15
N HIS A 55 -4.45 6.69 18.65
CA HIS A 55 -3.44 5.96 17.89
C HIS A 55 -4.06 5.23 16.69
N TYR A 56 -5.26 4.67 16.85
CA TYR A 56 -6.01 4.06 15.76
C TYR A 56 -6.37 5.08 14.67
N GLU A 57 -6.93 6.23 15.03
CA GLU A 57 -7.28 7.31 14.09
C GLU A 57 -6.08 7.82 13.32
N HIS A 58 -4.95 8.01 14.01
CA HIS A 58 -3.70 8.42 13.38
C HIS A 58 -3.24 7.40 12.33
N GLY A 59 -3.18 6.11 12.69
CA GLY A 59 -2.80 5.04 11.75
C GLY A 59 -3.80 4.87 10.60
N ALA A 60 -5.10 5.03 10.86
CA ALA A 60 -6.16 4.94 9.86
C ALA A 60 -6.02 6.07 8.83
N ARG A 61 -5.72 7.30 9.28
CA ARG A 61 -5.46 8.44 8.40
C ARG A 61 -4.25 8.21 7.51
N LEU A 62 -3.13 7.76 8.08
CA LEU A 62 -1.91 7.46 7.33
C LEU A 62 -2.13 6.37 6.28
N THR A 63 -2.76 5.26 6.66
CA THR A 63 -3.03 4.15 5.73
C THR A 63 -4.05 4.52 4.63
N ALA A 64 -4.98 5.44 4.90
CA ALA A 64 -5.88 5.98 3.88
C ALA A 64 -5.14 6.87 2.88
N GLU A 65 -4.19 7.70 3.35
CA GLU A 65 -3.34 8.52 2.49
C GLU A 65 -2.43 7.67 1.59
N LEU A 66 -1.79 6.64 2.14
CA LEU A 66 -1.01 5.67 1.37
C LEU A 66 -1.85 5.00 0.27
N GLY A 67 -3.12 4.68 0.54
CA GLY A 67 -4.03 4.09 -0.44
C GLY A 67 -4.35 5.05 -1.60
N ARG A 68 -4.51 6.35 -1.32
CA ARG A 68 -4.72 7.37 -2.36
C ARG A 68 -3.50 7.50 -3.27
N LEU A 69 -2.29 7.52 -2.69
CA LEU A 69 -1.03 7.57 -3.45
C LEU A 69 -0.85 6.33 -4.31
N LEU A 70 -1.10 5.14 -3.74
CA LEU A 70 -1.02 3.87 -4.45
C LEU A 70 -1.98 3.84 -5.65
N GLY A 71 -3.23 4.25 -5.45
CA GLY A 71 -4.22 4.34 -6.53
C GLY A 71 -3.79 5.30 -7.65
N ALA A 72 -3.19 6.44 -7.32
CA ALA A 72 -2.66 7.37 -8.31
C ALA A 72 -1.50 6.76 -9.13
N TRP A 73 -0.59 6.04 -8.48
CA TRP A 73 0.52 5.37 -9.16
C TRP A 73 0.07 4.19 -10.04
N THR A 74 -0.89 3.40 -9.57
CA THR A 74 -1.48 2.30 -10.37
C THR A 74 -2.13 2.85 -11.63
N LYS A 75 -2.91 3.93 -11.53
CA LYS A 75 -3.49 4.62 -12.70
C LYS A 75 -2.40 5.10 -13.67
N ARG A 76 -1.34 5.73 -13.15
CA ARG A 76 -0.24 6.25 -13.98
C ARG A 76 0.50 5.14 -14.71
N LYS A 77 0.75 3.99 -14.06
CA LYS A 77 1.41 2.84 -14.70
C LYS A 77 0.52 2.08 -15.67
N GLY A 78 -0.77 1.94 -15.37
CA GLY A 78 -1.75 1.34 -16.29
C GLY A 78 -2.01 2.17 -17.54
N ASN A 79 -1.78 3.49 -17.48
CA ASN A 79 -1.93 4.41 -18.61
C ASN A 79 -0.67 4.54 -19.48
N VAL A 80 0.35 3.69 -19.29
CA VAL A 80 1.51 3.64 -20.19
C VAL A 80 1.07 2.93 -21.47
N VAL A 81 0.59 3.72 -22.44
CA VAL A 81 0.36 3.29 -23.82
C VAL A 81 1.65 2.63 -24.34
N PRO A 82 1.59 1.40 -24.89
CA PRO A 82 2.76 0.81 -25.53
C PRO A 82 3.21 1.74 -26.65
N ALA A 83 4.48 2.15 -26.63
CA ALA A 83 5.11 3.04 -27.60
C ALA A 83 5.31 2.35 -28.99
N GLY A 84 4.30 1.61 -29.46
CA GLY A 84 4.33 0.82 -30.70
C GLY A 84 3.19 1.11 -31.68
N GLU A 85 2.22 1.98 -31.36
CA GLU A 85 1.08 2.29 -32.25
C GLU A 85 1.01 3.79 -32.56
N ALA A 86 2.14 4.38 -32.95
CA ALA A 86 2.20 5.75 -33.45
C ALA A 86 3.15 5.90 -34.65
N ASN A 87 3.18 4.91 -35.55
CA ASN A 87 3.57 5.13 -36.95
C ASN A 87 3.30 3.88 -37.81
N THR A 88 2.15 3.79 -38.48
CA THR A 88 2.01 3.16 -39.81
C THR A 88 0.76 3.71 -40.49
#